data_AF-A0A800F044-F1
#
_entry.id   AF-A0A800F044-F1
#
_cell.length_a   1.000
_cell.length_b   1.000
_cell.length_c   1.000
_cell.angle_alpha   90.00
_cell.angle_beta   90.00
_cell.angle_gamma   90.00
#
_symmetry.space_group_name_H-M   'P 1'
#
loop_
_entity.id
_entity.type
_entity.pdbx_description
1 polymer ?
#
loop_
_entity_poly.entity_id
_entity_poly.type
_entity_poly.pdbx_seq_one_letter_code
_entity_poly.pdbx_strand_id
1 'polypeptide(L)'
;AYEIYKHPELMKLLKEKNIAVELSPISNQVFGSAPDLRHHPATVYINHGIPFILGCENQGILKYSFTHQFYNAILAWDLDLGALKKTIINSVNYSLASDDDKEKILLIWSNQWKVFIQEILHNSKRYKY
;
A
#
# COMPACT_ATOMS: atom_id res chain seq x y z
N ALA A 1 7.28 -4.31 10.88
CA ALA A 1 6.71 -2.97 11.19
C ALA A 1 5.50 -3.00 12.13
N TYR A 2 4.81 -4.13 12.32
CA TYR A 2 3.51 -4.18 13.01
C TYR A 2 3.45 -3.42 14.36
N GLU A 3 4.41 -3.61 15.26
CA GLU A 3 4.37 -3.05 16.62
C GLU A 3 4.87 -1.59 16.77
N ILE A 4 5.37 -0.95 15.70
CA ILE A 4 6.03 0.37 15.81
C ILE A 4 5.08 1.46 16.33
N TYR A 5 3.78 1.37 16.03
CA TYR A 5 2.76 2.31 16.53
C TYR A 5 2.70 2.45 18.05
N LYS A 6 3.22 1.47 18.81
CA LYS A 6 3.32 1.53 20.28
C LYS A 6 4.49 2.39 20.79
N HIS A 7 5.35 2.88 19.89
CA HIS A 7 6.56 3.62 20.20
C HIS A 7 6.54 5.01 19.53
N PRO A 8 6.00 6.06 20.19
CA PRO A 8 5.81 7.38 19.60
C PRO A 8 7.09 8.03 19.07
N GLU A 9 8.22 7.86 19.77
CA GLU A 9 9.52 8.39 19.31
C GLU A 9 10.00 7.72 18.02
N LEU A 10 9.73 6.43 17.84
CA LEU A 10 10.03 5.74 16.58
C LEU A 10 9.10 6.21 15.46
N MET A 11 7.82 6.42 15.75
CA MET A 11 6.86 6.98 14.78
C MET A 11 7.30 8.36 14.29
N LYS A 12 7.77 9.21 15.21
CA LYS A 12 8.33 10.53 14.88
C LYS A 12 9.57 10.39 13.99
N LEU A 13 10.49 9.49 14.36
CA LEU A 13 11.70 9.24 13.58
C LEU A 13 11.41 8.75 12.16
N LEU A 14 10.45 7.83 11.99
CA LEU A 14 10.03 7.33 10.68
C LEU A 14 9.54 8.47 9.79
N LYS A 15 8.72 9.36 10.35
CA LYS A 15 8.20 10.52 9.63
C LYS A 15 9.31 11.50 9.25
N GLU A 16 10.14 11.89 10.21
CA GLU A 16 11.21 12.87 10.02
C GLU A 16 12.26 12.39 9.02
N LYS A 17 12.61 11.11 9.06
CA LYS A 17 13.59 10.51 8.13
C LYS A 17 12.97 10.00 6.84
N ASN A 18 11.68 10.20 6.64
CA ASN A 18 10.94 9.72 5.47
C ASN A 18 11.15 8.21 5.23
N ILE A 19 11.07 7.39 6.28
CA ILE A 19 11.26 5.94 6.20
C ILE A 19 9.90 5.27 6.06
N ALA A 20 9.73 4.50 4.98
CA ALA A 20 8.49 3.76 4.74
C ALA A 20 8.40 2.50 5.60
N VAL A 21 7.18 2.19 6.05
CA VAL A 21 6.86 0.89 6.65
C VAL A 21 6.28 -0.05 5.62
N GLU A 22 6.79 -1.28 5.58
CA GLU A 22 6.20 -2.35 4.80
C GLU A 22 5.13 -3.10 5.60
N LEU A 23 3.92 -3.18 5.02
CA LEU A 23 2.74 -3.78 5.65
C LEU A 23 2.20 -4.93 4.78
N SER A 24 1.92 -6.08 5.39
CA SER A 24 1.49 -7.30 4.69
C SER A 24 0.19 -7.82 5.30
N PRO A 25 -0.98 -7.22 4.98
CA PRO A 25 -2.23 -7.43 5.70
C PRO A 25 -2.61 -8.91 5.80
N ILE A 26 -2.59 -9.64 4.69
CA ILE A 26 -3.00 -11.05 4.70
C ILE A 26 -2.06 -11.89 5.57
N SER A 27 -0.74 -11.64 5.52
CA SER A 27 0.23 -12.33 6.38
C SER A 27 -0.07 -12.05 7.85
N ASN A 28 -0.31 -10.79 8.22
CA ASN A 28 -0.65 -10.42 9.59
C ASN A 28 -1.96 -11.06 10.06
N GLN A 29 -2.93 -11.25 9.16
CA GLN A 29 -4.18 -11.95 9.47
C GLN A 29 -3.95 -13.46 9.66
N VAL A 30 -3.29 -14.12 8.70
CA VAL A 30 -3.07 -15.58 8.71
C VAL A 30 -2.22 -16.01 9.90
N PHE A 31 -1.17 -15.25 10.25
CA PHE A 31 -0.29 -15.54 11.38
C PHE A 31 -0.79 -14.96 12.71
N GLY A 32 -2.02 -14.45 12.76
CA GLY A 32 -2.70 -14.06 14.00
C GLY A 32 -2.23 -12.74 14.64
N SER A 33 -1.38 -11.96 13.97
CA SER A 33 -1.00 -10.62 14.45
C SER A 33 -2.17 -9.63 14.38
N ALA A 34 -3.01 -9.74 13.35
CA ALA A 34 -4.21 -8.94 13.13
C ALA A 34 -5.37 -9.80 12.60
N PRO A 35 -6.05 -10.59 13.46
CA PRO A 35 -7.18 -11.42 13.03
C PRO A 35 -8.29 -10.63 12.33
N ASP A 36 -8.51 -9.39 12.78
CA ASP A 36 -9.35 -8.40 12.14
C ASP A 36 -8.49 -7.24 11.62
N LEU A 37 -8.44 -7.08 10.30
CA LEU A 37 -7.62 -6.08 9.63
C LEU A 37 -8.06 -4.64 9.90
N ARG A 38 -9.28 -4.40 10.39
CA ARG A 38 -9.74 -3.07 10.82
C ARG A 38 -9.00 -2.58 12.07
N HIS A 39 -8.46 -3.49 12.86
CA HIS A 39 -7.61 -3.19 14.01
C HIS A 39 -6.11 -3.15 13.66
N HIS A 40 -5.77 -3.34 12.39
CA HIS A 40 -4.37 -3.29 11.95
C HIS A 40 -3.81 -1.88 12.13
N PRO A 41 -2.55 -1.71 12.59
CA PRO A 41 -1.92 -0.42 12.83
C PRO A 41 -1.66 0.43 11.58
N ALA A 42 -2.07 -0.04 10.40
CA ALA A 42 -1.92 0.67 9.13
C ALA A 42 -2.58 2.06 9.18
N THR A 43 -3.80 2.12 9.71
CA THR A 43 -4.56 3.37 9.84
C THR A 43 -3.84 4.38 10.73
N VAL A 44 -3.10 3.91 11.74
CA VAL A 44 -2.26 4.77 12.58
C VAL A 44 -1.13 5.39 11.76
N TYR A 45 -0.39 4.59 10.98
CA TYR A 45 0.67 5.11 10.12
C TYR A 45 0.13 6.12 9.09
N ILE A 46 -1.01 5.80 8.45
CA ILE A 46 -1.69 6.66 7.47
C ILE A 46 -2.05 8.01 8.10
N ASN A 47 -2.72 8.00 9.25
CA ASN A 47 -3.18 9.21 9.95
C ASN A 47 -2.03 10.10 10.44
N HIS A 48 -0.85 9.52 10.71
CA HIS A 48 0.35 10.27 11.10
C HIS A 48 1.17 10.76 9.90
N GLY A 49 0.76 10.43 8.68
CA GLY A 49 1.48 10.77 7.45
C GLY A 49 2.78 10.01 7.28
N ILE A 50 2.90 8.83 7.89
CA ILE A 50 4.07 7.95 7.72
C ILE A 50 3.90 7.21 6.39
N PRO A 51 4.91 7.26 5.50
CA PRO A 51 4.84 6.53 4.25
C PRO A 51 4.76 5.02 4.50
N PHE A 52 3.98 4.33 3.68
CA PHE A 52 3.90 2.88 3.72
C PHE A 52 3.86 2.30 2.31
N ILE A 53 4.22 1.01 2.23
CA ILE A 53 4.13 0.16 1.05
C ILE A 53 3.39 -1.14 1.43
N LEU A 54 2.74 -1.76 0.45
CA LEU A 54 2.14 -3.08 0.64
C LEU A 54 3.14 -4.16 0.22
N GLY A 55 3.41 -5.08 1.14
CA GLY A 55 4.19 -6.29 0.90
C GLY A 55 3.29 -7.49 0.62
N CYS A 56 3.84 -8.47 -0.09
CA CYS A 56 3.19 -9.75 -0.31
C CYS A 56 4.15 -10.88 0.04
N GLU A 57 4.43 -11.00 1.33
CA GLU A 57 5.24 -12.08 1.87
C GLU A 57 4.56 -13.43 1.67
N ASN A 58 5.36 -14.46 1.37
CA ASN A 58 4.93 -15.85 1.31
C ASN A 58 3.94 -16.23 0.18
N GLN A 59 4.03 -15.62 -1.01
CA GLN A 59 3.21 -16.02 -2.17
C GLN A 59 3.29 -17.53 -2.48
N GLY A 60 4.46 -18.14 -2.30
CA GLY A 60 4.67 -19.58 -2.50
C GLY A 60 3.91 -20.47 -1.51
N ILE A 61 3.58 -19.97 -0.31
CA ILE A 61 2.89 -20.72 0.74
C ILE A 61 1.39 -20.37 0.75
N LEU A 62 1.07 -19.08 0.70
CA LEU A 62 -0.28 -18.58 0.90
C LEU A 62 -1.09 -18.45 -0.40
N LYS A 63 -0.46 -18.55 -1.58
CA LYS A 63 -1.08 -18.44 -2.91
C LYS A 63 -1.90 -17.15 -3.15
N TYR A 64 -1.73 -16.13 -2.31
CA TYR A 64 -2.35 -14.82 -2.50
C TYR A 64 -1.49 -13.92 -3.39
N SER A 65 -2.13 -13.21 -4.31
CA SER A 65 -1.48 -12.20 -5.17
C SER A 65 -1.51 -10.81 -4.52
N PHE A 66 -0.75 -9.88 -5.10
CA PHE A 66 -0.83 -8.45 -4.73
C PHE A 66 -2.26 -7.89 -4.85
N THR A 67 -3.07 -8.35 -5.80
CA THR A 67 -4.49 -7.96 -5.91
C THR A 67 -5.26 -8.23 -4.62
N HIS A 68 -5.00 -9.37 -3.96
CA HIS A 68 -5.63 -9.70 -2.69
C HIS A 68 -5.14 -8.77 -1.57
N GLN A 69 -3.85 -8.42 -1.54
CA GLN A 69 -3.31 -7.47 -0.56
C GLN A 69 -3.97 -6.09 -0.72
N PHE A 70 -4.04 -5.59 -1.96
CA PHE A 70 -4.69 -4.32 -2.27
C PHE A 70 -6.17 -4.34 -1.90
N TYR A 71 -6.92 -5.39 -2.26
CA TYR A 71 -8.33 -5.51 -1.93
C TYR A 71 -8.58 -5.43 -0.42
N ASN A 72 -7.84 -6.23 0.36
CA ASN A 72 -7.97 -6.22 1.82
C ASN A 72 -7.57 -4.88 2.44
N ALA A 73 -6.48 -4.27 1.97
CA ALA A 73 -6.03 -2.97 2.47
C ALA A 73 -7.04 -1.85 2.17
N ILE A 74 -7.57 -1.80 0.94
CA ILE A 74 -8.57 -0.80 0.53
C ILE A 74 -9.80 -0.90 1.42
N LEU A 75 -10.35 -2.10 1.61
CA LEU A 75 -11.57 -2.28 2.39
C LEU A 75 -11.35 -2.11 3.89
N ALA A 76 -10.27 -2.65 4.43
CA ALA A 76 -10.05 -2.65 5.89
C ALA A 76 -9.52 -1.31 6.40
N TRP A 77 -8.78 -0.55 5.58
CA TRP A 77 -8.12 0.69 5.98
C TRP A 77 -8.71 1.93 5.30
N ASP A 78 -9.84 1.77 4.59
CA ASP A 78 -10.59 2.84 3.92
C ASP A 78 -9.70 3.68 2.98
N LEU A 79 -8.88 3.00 2.16
CA LEU A 79 -7.97 3.68 1.24
C LEU A 79 -8.75 4.21 0.04
N ASP A 80 -8.74 5.52 -0.15
CA ASP A 80 -9.23 6.12 -1.38
C ASP A 80 -8.27 5.86 -2.57
N LEU A 81 -8.70 6.27 -3.77
CA LEU A 81 -7.92 6.09 -5.00
C LEU A 81 -6.59 6.86 -4.96
N GLY A 82 -6.52 7.98 -4.24
CA GLY A 82 -5.31 8.78 -4.06
C GLY A 82 -4.30 8.08 -3.15
N ALA A 83 -4.76 7.51 -2.05
CA ALA A 83 -3.98 6.70 -1.13
C ALA A 83 -3.45 5.46 -1.84
N LEU A 84 -4.30 4.75 -2.59
CA LEU A 84 -3.90 3.61 -3.42
C LEU A 84 -2.77 4.00 -4.40
N LYS A 85 -2.97 5.10 -5.14
CA LYS A 85 -1.97 5.62 -6.09
C LYS A 85 -0.65 5.93 -5.39
N LYS A 86 -0.70 6.59 -4.23
CA LYS A 86 0.47 6.98 -3.45
C LYS A 86 1.24 5.77 -2.93
N THR A 87 0.55 4.75 -2.43
CA THR A 87 1.18 3.50 -1.97
C THR A 87 1.92 2.78 -3.09
N ILE A 88 1.40 2.81 -4.33
CA ILE A 88 2.09 2.23 -5.49
C ILE A 88 3.31 3.07 -5.89
N ILE A 89 3.22 4.39 -5.89
CA ILE A 89 4.38 5.26 -6.15
C ILE A 89 5.46 5.04 -5.08
N ASN A 90 5.05 4.91 -3.81
CA ASN A 90 5.95 4.63 -2.71
C ASN A 90 6.73 3.33 -2.93
N SER A 91 6.11 2.25 -3.44
CA SER A 91 6.84 0.99 -3.66
C SER A 91 7.99 1.13 -4.65
N VAL A 92 7.90 2.08 -5.60
CA VAL A 92 9.01 2.41 -6.51
C VAL A 92 10.02 3.33 -5.83
N ASN A 93 9.56 4.40 -5.18
CA ASN A 93 10.44 5.39 -4.54
C ASN A 93 11.32 4.79 -3.44
N TYR A 94 10.75 3.90 -2.62
CA TYR A 94 11.45 3.20 -1.52
C TYR A 94 12.12 1.89 -1.95
N SER A 95 12.07 1.55 -3.25
CA SER A 95 12.83 0.42 -3.76
C SER A 95 14.34 0.70 -3.74
N LEU A 96 15.12 -0.38 -3.83
CA LEU A 96 16.58 -0.33 -3.97
C LEU A 96 17.04 -0.09 -5.42
N ALA A 97 16.11 0.21 -6.35
CA ALA A 97 16.46 0.54 -7.73
C ALA A 97 17.27 1.84 -7.83
N SER A 98 18.02 1.99 -8.92
CA SER A 98 18.70 3.25 -9.23
C SER A 98 17.68 4.37 -9.51
N ASP A 99 18.10 5.63 -9.36
CA ASP A 99 17.21 6.77 -9.63
C ASP A 99 16.76 6.77 -11.10
N ASP A 100 17.65 6.47 -12.04
CA ASP A 100 17.32 6.32 -13.47
C ASP A 100 16.26 5.23 -13.72
N ASP A 101 16.36 4.10 -13.02
CA ASP A 101 15.39 3.02 -13.16
C ASP A 101 14.06 3.38 -12.51
N LYS A 102 14.07 4.06 -11.36
CA LYS A 102 12.86 4.59 -10.71
C LYS A 102 12.13 5.54 -11.65
N GLU A 103 12.84 6.46 -12.30
CA GLU A 103 12.24 7.39 -13.27
C GLU A 103 11.59 6.65 -14.45
N LYS A 104 12.29 5.66 -15.04
CA LYS A 104 11.74 4.84 -16.12
C LYS A 104 10.50 4.07 -15.69
N ILE A 105 10.55 3.43 -14.51
CA ILE A 105 9.43 2.67 -13.95
C ILE A 105 8.23 3.60 -13.72
N LEU A 106 8.44 4.76 -13.10
CA LEU A 106 7.37 5.73 -12.84
C LEU A 106 6.78 6.29 -14.13
N LEU A 107 7.59 6.50 -15.17
CA LEU A 107 7.11 6.93 -16.48
C LEU A 107 6.17 5.88 -17.09
N ILE A 108 6.61 4.62 -17.17
CA ILE A 108 5.81 3.50 -17.69
C ILE A 108 4.52 3.34 -16.88
N TRP A 109 4.65 3.29 -15.55
CA TRP A 109 3.52 3.13 -14.65
C TRP A 109 2.53 4.30 -14.75
N SER A 110 3.00 5.55 -14.91
CA SER A 110 2.11 6.71 -15.03
C SER A 110 1.21 6.63 -16.26
N ASN A 111 1.71 6.05 -17.37
CA ASN A 111 0.92 5.82 -18.58
C ASN A 111 -0.09 4.70 -18.38
N GLN A 112 0.31 3.59 -17.75
CA GLN A 112 -0.61 2.50 -17.38
C GLN A 112 -1.71 2.98 -16.44
N TRP A 113 -1.37 3.80 -15.45
CA TRP A 113 -2.32 4.40 -14.52
C TRP A 113 -3.35 5.28 -15.25
N LYS A 114 -2.92 6.08 -16.22
CA LYS A 114 -3.86 6.89 -17.03
C LYS A 114 -4.87 5.99 -17.77
N VAL A 115 -4.41 4.90 -18.39
CA VAL A 115 -5.29 3.94 -19.08
C VAL A 115 -6.29 3.32 -18.10
N PHE A 116 -5.81 2.84 -16.95
CA PHE A 116 -6.65 2.29 -15.88
C PHE A 116 -7.75 3.27 -15.42
N ILE A 117 -7.42 4.55 -15.22
CA ILE A 117 -8.42 5.56 -14.85
C ILE A 117 -9.46 5.75 -15.96
N GLN A 118 -9.05 5.79 -17.22
CA GLN A 118 -9.99 5.90 -18.34
C GLN A 118 -10.95 4.70 -18.42
N GLU A 119 -10.45 3.49 -18.19
CA GLU A 119 -11.26 2.27 -18.16
C GLU A 119 -12.28 2.30 -17.01
N ILE A 120 -11.87 2.71 -15.80
CA ILE A 120 -12.80 2.88 -14.66
C ILE A 120 -13.88 3.90 -15.00
N LEU A 121 -13.51 5.07 -15.55
CA LEU A 121 -14.47 6.11 -15.90
C LEU A 121 -15.44 5.65 -16.98
N HIS A 122 -14.96 4.93 -18.00
CA HIS A 122 -15.80 4.33 -19.03
C HIS A 122 -16.80 3.32 -18.44
N ASN A 123 -16.31 2.40 -17.60
CA ASN A 123 -17.15 1.39 -16.95
C ASN A 123 -18.16 2.01 -15.98
N SER A 124 -17.78 3.04 -15.22
CA SER A 124 -18.69 3.72 -14.29
C SER A 124 -19.91 4.35 -14.99
N LYS A 125 -19.76 4.81 -16.24
CA LYS A 125 -20.86 5.32 -17.06
C LYS A 125 -21.81 4.21 -17.53
N ARG A 126 -21.30 2.98 -17.68
CA ARG A 126 -22.07 1.81 -18.11
C ARG A 126 -23.00 1.28 -17.02
N TYR A 127 -22.64 1.44 -15.76
CA TYR A 127 -23.41 0.97 -14.60
C TYR A 127 -24.25 2.06 -13.93
N LYS A 128 -24.46 3.22 -14.59
CA LYS A 128 -25.33 4.31 -14.11
C LYS A 128 -26.81 4.14 -14.50
N TYR A 129 -27.27 2.89 -14.68
CA TYR A 129 -28.66 2.55 -14.98
C TYR A 129 -29.20 1.61 -13.91
#